data_AF-A0A8H7CIJ5-F1
#
_entry.id   AF-A0A8H7CIJ5-F1
#
_cell.length_a   1.000
_cell.length_b   1.000
_cell.length_c   1.000
_cell.angle_alpha   90.00
_cell.angle_beta   90.00
_cell.angle_gamma   90.00
#
_symmetry.space_group_name_H-M   'P 1'
#
loop_
_entity.id
_entity.type
_entity.pdbx_description
1 polymer ?
#
loop_
_entity_poly.entity_id
_entity_poly.type
_entity_poly.pdbx_seq_one_letter_code
_entity_poly.pdbx_strand_id
1 'polypeptide(L)'
;MTQPGVQRNKNNVVSIVWQQLDLACLGVSTHVETLQTDTGIKDSYAQYWITKILNDCENWVKSERANRERPTRICNLREEFAAKQRIWIDENFEDIINPFFPVPGHDPTQDTPLEILHVILLGIVKYIWFYLHSTWKDPVKTLYVQRLQATDIDGLSIPPVRTNYIMQYANSLIGRQLKAVIQTGVFHTHDLVDNAHYATWKAVGDLAALLWVPEIDDMDQYCDDLKIAVANVLDAFSDIDPSKMILKIKLHLLTHLPDDVRRFGPLISVATEIFEAFNAVFRAASVLSNHHAPSRDIARQLASQEGARSLALGTLWFDAQSEEWQSAGPSVKRFMDAQPNLKKMMGLNARPDSLRSQQERLASQGPSVKLLL
;
A
#
# COMPACT_ATOMS: atom_id res chain seq x y z
N MET A 1 0.62 7.48 -26.02
CA MET A 1 1.22 8.32 -24.94
C MET A 1 0.16 8.89 -24.01
N THR A 2 -0.20 8.14 -22.99
CA THR A 2 -0.86 8.67 -21.78
C THR A 2 0.23 9.31 -20.91
N GLN A 3 0.04 10.57 -20.51
CA GLN A 3 0.95 11.24 -19.57
C GLN A 3 0.26 11.37 -18.21
N PRO A 4 1.01 11.31 -17.10
CA PRO A 4 0.45 11.61 -15.80
C PRO A 4 -0.07 13.06 -15.77
N GLY A 5 -1.13 13.29 -15.01
CA GLY A 5 -1.65 14.63 -14.77
C GLY A 5 -0.73 15.45 -13.87
N VAL A 6 -1.19 16.65 -13.50
CA VAL A 6 -0.44 17.50 -12.55
C VAL A 6 -0.27 16.77 -11.22
N GLN A 7 0.99 16.64 -10.78
CA GLN A 7 1.33 16.01 -9.51
C GLN A 7 0.66 16.76 -8.35
N ARG A 8 0.03 16.02 -7.45
CA ARG A 8 -0.53 16.57 -6.23
C ARG A 8 0.58 16.79 -5.20
N ASN A 9 0.30 17.64 -4.21
CA ASN A 9 1.15 17.82 -3.05
C ASN A 9 0.29 17.90 -1.80
N LYS A 10 0.91 17.59 -0.66
CA LYS A 10 0.29 17.63 0.67
C LYS A 10 -0.44 18.94 0.97
N ASN A 11 0.16 20.09 0.70
CA ASN A 11 -0.44 21.39 1.05
C ASN A 11 -1.77 21.62 0.30
N ASN A 12 -1.81 21.26 -0.98
CA ASN A 12 -3.03 21.33 -1.78
C ASN A 12 -4.09 20.35 -1.24
N VAL A 13 -3.69 19.12 -0.89
CA VAL A 13 -4.62 18.13 -0.32
C VAL A 13 -5.21 18.62 1.00
N VAL A 14 -4.37 19.14 1.91
CA VAL A 14 -4.80 19.68 3.20
C VAL A 14 -5.75 20.86 3.01
N SER A 15 -5.44 21.77 2.07
CA SER A 15 -6.33 22.89 1.74
C SER A 15 -7.70 22.42 1.25
N ILE A 16 -7.74 21.40 0.39
CA ILE A 16 -9.00 20.83 -0.12
C ILE A 16 -9.77 20.11 0.98
N VAL A 17 -9.10 19.40 1.89
CA VAL A 17 -9.76 18.78 3.06
C VAL A 17 -10.37 19.85 3.98
N TRP A 18 -9.66 20.96 4.21
CA TRP A 18 -10.21 22.10 4.94
C TRP A 18 -11.46 22.66 4.25
N GLN A 19 -11.44 22.83 2.92
CA GLN A 19 -12.61 23.29 2.15
C GLN A 19 -13.79 22.33 2.27
N GLN A 20 -13.55 21.01 2.32
CA GLN A 20 -14.60 20.02 2.54
C GLN A 20 -15.23 20.15 3.93
N LEU A 21 -14.42 20.37 4.98
CA LEU A 21 -14.90 20.63 6.34
C LEU A 21 -15.69 21.95 6.42
N ASP A 22 -15.23 23.00 5.73
CA ASP A 22 -15.94 24.27 5.64
C ASP A 22 -17.31 24.13 4.96
N LEU A 23 -17.37 23.43 3.81
CA LEU A 23 -18.62 23.15 3.11
C LEU A 23 -19.58 22.29 3.94
N ALA A 24 -19.04 21.35 4.74
CA ALA A 24 -19.86 20.54 5.64
C ALA A 24 -20.59 21.39 6.68
N CYS A 25 -20.00 22.51 7.12
CA CYS A 25 -20.63 23.44 8.06
C CYS A 25 -21.92 24.06 7.53
N LEU A 26 -22.09 24.14 6.20
CA LEU A 26 -23.31 24.63 5.56
C LEU A 26 -24.46 23.60 5.60
N GLY A 27 -24.21 22.37 6.04
CA GLY A 27 -25.24 21.33 6.17
C GLY A 27 -25.79 20.82 4.83
N VAL A 28 -24.99 20.87 3.76
CA VAL A 28 -25.36 20.40 2.41
C VAL A 28 -24.34 19.36 1.93
N SER A 29 -24.68 18.08 2.03
CA SER A 29 -23.76 16.99 1.64
C SER A 29 -23.33 17.08 0.18
N THR A 30 -24.25 17.49 -0.71
CA THR A 30 -24.00 17.60 -2.15
C THR A 30 -22.82 18.53 -2.47
N HIS A 31 -22.62 19.63 -1.73
CA HIS A 31 -21.48 20.51 -1.97
C HIS A 31 -20.15 19.81 -1.69
N VAL A 32 -20.10 19.02 -0.62
CA VAL A 32 -18.90 18.22 -0.28
C VAL A 32 -18.68 17.13 -1.32
N GLU A 33 -19.73 16.42 -1.73
CA GLU A 33 -19.67 15.35 -2.75
C GLU A 33 -19.21 15.87 -4.12
N THR A 34 -19.69 17.05 -4.53
CA THR A 34 -19.23 17.73 -5.75
C THR A 34 -17.75 18.06 -5.65
N LEU A 35 -17.29 18.69 -4.56
CA LEU A 35 -15.88 19.01 -4.39
C LEU A 35 -15.00 17.75 -4.37
N GLN A 36 -15.43 16.68 -3.72
CA GLN A 36 -14.71 15.39 -3.70
C GLN A 36 -14.61 14.78 -5.09
N THR A 37 -15.64 14.92 -5.92
CA THR A 37 -15.66 14.40 -7.29
C THR A 37 -14.77 15.22 -8.21
N ASP A 38 -14.86 16.55 -8.14
CA ASP A 38 -14.07 17.47 -8.98
C ASP A 38 -12.58 17.38 -8.66
N THR A 39 -12.23 17.21 -7.38
CA THR A 39 -10.84 17.13 -6.93
C THR A 39 -10.31 15.69 -6.88
N GLY A 40 -11.16 14.69 -6.79
CA GLY A 40 -10.79 13.30 -6.50
C GLY A 40 -10.03 13.14 -5.18
N ILE A 41 -10.27 14.01 -4.19
CA ILE A 41 -9.64 13.96 -2.87
C ILE A 41 -10.70 13.60 -1.83
N LYS A 42 -10.46 12.50 -1.12
CA LYS A 42 -11.31 12.02 -0.04
C LYS A 42 -10.45 11.42 1.06
N ASP A 43 -10.32 12.12 2.17
CA ASP A 43 -9.63 11.62 3.35
C ASP A 43 -10.60 10.86 4.25
N SER A 44 -10.36 9.56 4.45
CA SER A 44 -11.20 8.71 5.28
C SER A 44 -11.24 9.15 6.74
N TYR A 45 -10.16 9.79 7.23
CA TYR A 45 -10.10 10.29 8.60
C TYR A 45 -11.02 11.51 8.78
N ALA A 46 -10.84 12.55 7.96
CA ALA A 46 -11.71 13.73 7.96
C ALA A 46 -13.16 13.40 7.59
N GLN A 47 -13.41 12.35 6.80
CA GLN A 47 -14.76 11.97 6.38
C GLN A 47 -15.68 11.64 7.57
N TYR A 48 -15.15 11.08 8.65
CA TYR A 48 -15.90 10.89 9.90
C TYR A 48 -16.43 12.23 10.44
N TRP A 49 -15.54 13.22 10.55
CA TRP A 49 -15.85 14.56 11.05
C TRP A 49 -16.79 15.33 10.13
N ILE A 50 -16.58 15.27 8.81
CA ILE A 50 -17.49 15.83 7.81
C ILE A 50 -18.92 15.29 8.02
N THR A 51 -19.06 13.97 8.19
CA THR A 51 -20.36 13.33 8.39
C THR A 51 -21.01 13.76 9.70
N LYS A 52 -20.21 13.86 10.77
CA LYS A 52 -20.65 14.35 12.07
C LYS A 52 -21.15 15.79 12.00
N ILE A 53 -20.39 16.69 11.38
CA ILE A 53 -20.74 18.11 11.22
C ILE A 53 -22.05 18.27 10.43
N LEU A 54 -22.23 17.51 9.35
CA LEU A 54 -23.47 17.54 8.56
C LEU A 54 -24.69 17.15 9.42
N ASN A 55 -24.57 16.07 10.21
CA ASN A 55 -25.63 15.61 11.10
C ASN A 55 -25.91 16.61 12.23
N ASP A 56 -24.86 17.18 12.83
CA ASP A 56 -24.96 18.17 13.90
C ASP A 56 -25.64 19.45 13.40
N CYS A 57 -25.32 19.89 12.18
CA CYS A 57 -25.98 21.02 11.52
C CYS A 57 -27.49 20.76 11.35
N GLU A 58 -27.86 19.57 10.85
CA GLU A 58 -29.26 19.21 10.65
C GLU A 58 -30.04 19.19 11.98
N ASN A 59 -29.46 18.59 13.02
CA ASN A 59 -30.05 18.52 14.35
C ASN A 59 -30.18 19.91 14.99
N TRP A 60 -29.17 20.76 14.86
CA TRP A 60 -29.17 22.12 15.38
C TRP A 60 -30.20 23.00 14.68
N VAL A 61 -30.32 22.92 13.34
CA VAL A 61 -31.35 23.65 12.60
C VAL A 61 -32.75 23.21 13.03
N LYS A 62 -32.96 21.90 13.27
CA LYS A 62 -34.24 21.36 13.76
C LYS A 62 -34.57 21.89 15.16
N SER A 63 -33.62 21.90 16.09
CA SER A 63 -33.85 22.37 17.46
C SER A 63 -34.10 23.88 17.52
N GLU A 64 -33.32 24.69 16.80
CA GLU A 64 -33.48 26.14 16.76
C GLU A 64 -34.82 26.56 16.13
N ARG A 65 -35.29 25.82 15.13
CA ARG A 65 -36.63 26.05 14.56
C ARG A 65 -37.76 25.77 15.54
N ALA A 66 -37.59 24.79 16.42
CA ALA A 66 -38.58 24.49 17.45
C ALA A 66 -38.56 25.52 18.60
N ASN A 67 -37.40 26.10 18.89
CA ASN A 67 -37.20 26.99 20.04
C ASN A 67 -37.41 28.48 19.74
N ARG A 68 -37.38 28.91 18.48
CA ARG A 68 -37.54 30.33 18.12
C ARG A 68 -39.01 30.70 17.92
N GLU A 69 -39.46 31.75 18.63
CA GLU A 69 -40.82 32.30 18.54
C GLU A 69 -41.17 32.83 17.14
N ARG A 70 -40.16 33.28 16.37
CA ARG A 70 -40.35 33.80 15.00
C ARG A 70 -39.68 32.89 13.97
N PRO A 71 -40.34 32.64 12.83
CA PRO A 71 -39.75 31.85 11.74
C PRO A 71 -38.46 32.49 11.24
N THR A 72 -37.32 31.83 11.48
CA THR A 72 -36.03 32.19 10.88
C THR A 72 -35.82 31.37 9.62
N ARG A 73 -35.22 31.97 8.58
CA ARG A 73 -34.88 31.23 7.36
C ARG A 73 -33.81 30.18 7.68
N ILE A 74 -33.94 29.00 7.06
CA ILE A 74 -32.99 27.89 7.24
C ILE A 74 -31.56 28.33 6.88
N CYS A 75 -31.40 29.15 5.84
CA CYS A 75 -30.10 29.68 5.43
C CYS A 75 -29.40 30.44 6.56
N ASN A 76 -30.10 31.33 7.26
CA ASN A 76 -29.51 32.12 8.34
C ASN A 76 -29.12 31.23 9.52
N LEU A 77 -29.93 30.22 9.85
CA LEU A 77 -29.59 29.24 10.88
C LEU A 77 -28.30 28.47 10.51
N ARG A 78 -28.21 28.00 9.27
CA ARG A 78 -27.00 27.32 8.78
C ARG A 78 -25.77 28.23 8.80
N GLU A 79 -25.92 29.50 8.49
CA GLU A 79 -24.85 30.49 8.60
C GLU A 79 -24.39 30.70 10.05
N GLU A 80 -25.33 30.80 11.00
CA GLU A 80 -25.02 30.89 12.44
C GLU A 80 -24.29 29.63 12.95
N PHE A 81 -24.75 28.44 12.55
CA PHE A 81 -24.07 27.19 12.87
C PHE A 81 -22.67 27.15 12.25
N ALA A 82 -22.55 27.51 10.98
CA ALA A 82 -21.29 27.48 10.26
C ALA A 82 -20.26 28.42 10.87
N ALA A 83 -20.66 29.62 11.30
CA ALA A 83 -19.78 30.55 12.00
C ALA A 83 -19.18 29.95 13.28
N LYS A 84 -19.99 29.23 14.08
CA LYS A 84 -19.52 28.54 15.29
C LYS A 84 -18.62 27.36 14.95
N GLN A 85 -19.01 26.56 13.96
CA GLN A 85 -18.29 25.35 13.61
C GLN A 85 -16.94 25.64 12.96
N ARG A 86 -16.81 26.73 12.18
CA ARG A 86 -15.54 27.19 11.61
C ARG A 86 -14.50 27.49 12.68
N ILE A 87 -14.89 28.19 13.74
CA ILE A 87 -13.99 28.47 14.88
C ILE A 87 -13.50 27.17 15.49
N TRP A 88 -14.41 26.21 15.74
CA TRP A 88 -14.03 24.91 16.27
C TRP A 88 -13.11 24.12 15.33
N ILE A 89 -13.36 24.15 14.03
CA ILE A 89 -12.49 23.52 13.02
C ILE A 89 -11.09 24.12 13.09
N ASP A 90 -10.96 25.44 13.10
CA ASP A 90 -9.66 26.11 13.11
C ASP A 90 -8.88 25.79 14.41
N GLU A 91 -9.57 25.70 15.55
CA GLU A 91 -8.96 25.34 16.84
C GLU A 91 -8.55 23.86 16.95
N ASN A 92 -9.20 22.96 16.21
CA ASN A 92 -9.02 21.51 16.33
C ASN A 92 -8.53 20.86 15.02
N PHE A 93 -8.04 21.66 14.07
CA PHE A 93 -7.81 21.20 12.70
C PHE A 93 -6.87 20.00 12.62
N GLU A 94 -5.79 20.00 13.41
CA GLU A 94 -4.81 18.91 13.45
C GLU A 94 -5.39 17.59 14.00
N ASP A 95 -6.40 17.65 14.86
CA ASP A 95 -7.05 16.48 15.47
C ASP A 95 -8.15 15.87 14.58
N ILE A 96 -8.61 16.60 13.57
CA ILE A 96 -9.74 16.20 12.72
C ILE A 96 -9.34 15.87 11.28
N ILE A 97 -8.05 15.95 10.98
CA ILE A 97 -7.46 15.51 9.70
C ILE A 97 -6.57 14.30 9.92
N ASN A 98 -6.19 13.63 8.83
CA ASN A 98 -5.25 12.53 8.89
C ASN A 98 -3.96 12.91 9.66
N PRO A 99 -3.58 12.15 10.71
CA PRO A 99 -2.44 12.47 11.58
C PRO A 99 -1.09 12.39 10.86
N PHE A 100 -1.04 11.87 9.64
CA PHE A 100 0.17 11.92 8.80
C PHE A 100 0.37 13.30 8.14
N PHE A 101 -0.66 14.15 8.04
CA PHE A 101 -0.48 15.49 7.47
C PHE A 101 0.41 16.40 8.32
N PRO A 102 0.34 16.44 9.66
CA PRO A 102 1.27 17.28 10.43
C PRO A 102 2.72 16.79 10.44
N VAL A 103 2.98 15.52 10.08
CA VAL A 103 4.33 14.92 10.14
C VAL A 103 5.31 15.66 9.22
N PRO A 104 6.39 16.27 9.75
CA PRO A 104 7.39 16.96 8.95
C PRO A 104 8.08 16.00 7.98
N GLY A 105 8.28 16.44 6.73
CA GLY A 105 8.96 15.65 5.69
C GLY A 105 8.13 14.52 5.07
N HIS A 106 6.89 14.30 5.53
CA HIS A 106 5.97 13.34 4.94
C HIS A 106 4.91 14.04 4.08
N ASP A 107 4.78 13.61 2.83
CA ASP A 107 3.75 13.96 1.87
C ASP A 107 3.05 12.68 1.38
N PRO A 108 1.82 12.36 1.84
CA PRO A 108 1.13 11.13 1.46
C PRO A 108 0.80 11.05 -0.04
N THR A 109 0.98 12.12 -0.82
CA THR A 109 0.81 12.07 -2.29
C THR A 109 2.06 11.58 -3.02
N GLN A 110 3.20 11.51 -2.34
CA GLN A 110 4.48 11.07 -2.90
C GLN A 110 5.14 9.96 -2.05
N ASP A 111 4.76 9.85 -0.78
CA ASP A 111 5.28 8.91 0.22
C ASP A 111 4.59 7.54 0.24
N THR A 112 3.69 7.30 -0.70
CA THR A 112 3.00 6.01 -0.85
C THR A 112 3.37 5.39 -2.19
N PRO A 113 4.47 4.62 -2.27
CA PRO A 113 4.91 4.03 -3.53
C PRO A 113 3.89 3.03 -4.06
N LEU A 114 3.94 2.80 -5.36
CA LEU A 114 3.19 1.76 -6.03
C LEU A 114 3.54 0.38 -5.48
N GLU A 115 2.51 -0.28 -4.97
CA GLU A 115 2.62 -1.63 -4.43
C GLU A 115 2.62 -2.65 -5.58
N ILE A 116 3.78 -3.23 -5.88
CA ILE A 116 3.99 -4.06 -7.07
C ILE A 116 3.18 -5.37 -7.06
N LEU A 117 2.85 -5.93 -5.89
CA LEU A 117 1.99 -7.12 -5.80
C LEU A 117 0.57 -6.78 -6.30
N HIS A 118 -0.02 -5.68 -5.85
CA HIS A 118 -1.36 -5.27 -6.20
C HIS A 118 -1.44 -4.66 -7.58
N VAL A 119 -0.48 -3.81 -7.95
CA VAL A 119 -0.51 -3.10 -9.23
C VAL A 119 -0.09 -4.02 -10.37
N ILE A 120 1.03 -4.72 -10.23
CA ILE A 120 1.57 -5.55 -11.31
C ILE A 120 0.96 -6.94 -11.29
N LEU A 121 1.15 -7.73 -10.22
CA LEU A 121 0.70 -9.13 -10.23
C LEU A 121 -0.85 -9.24 -10.20
N LEU A 122 -1.50 -8.70 -9.17
CA LEU A 122 -2.96 -8.73 -9.01
C LEU A 122 -3.69 -7.67 -9.86
N GLY A 123 -2.94 -6.97 -10.73
CA GLY A 123 -3.45 -5.97 -11.67
C GLY A 123 -3.08 -6.32 -13.09
N ILE A 124 -1.97 -5.77 -13.58
CA ILE A 124 -1.54 -5.90 -14.98
C ILE A 124 -1.45 -7.35 -15.44
N VAL A 125 -0.73 -8.20 -14.70
CA VAL A 125 -0.57 -9.62 -15.01
C VAL A 125 -1.92 -10.34 -14.97
N LYS A 126 -2.76 -10.01 -13.97
CA LYS A 126 -4.12 -10.56 -13.89
C LYS A 126 -4.99 -10.15 -15.09
N TYR A 127 -4.83 -8.94 -15.64
CA TYR A 127 -5.56 -8.49 -16.82
C TYR A 127 -5.16 -9.29 -18.07
N ILE A 128 -3.86 -9.40 -18.37
CA ILE A 128 -3.39 -10.15 -19.55
C ILE A 128 -3.65 -11.66 -19.40
N TRP A 129 -3.56 -12.18 -18.18
CA TRP A 129 -3.94 -13.56 -17.87
C TRP A 129 -5.41 -13.80 -18.18
N PHE A 130 -6.30 -12.90 -17.76
CA PHE A 130 -7.71 -13.01 -18.05
C PHE A 130 -8.00 -12.96 -19.57
N TYR A 131 -7.36 -12.05 -20.31
CA TYR A 131 -7.50 -12.02 -21.78
C TYR A 131 -7.06 -13.32 -22.44
N LEU A 132 -5.98 -13.92 -21.94
CA LEU A 132 -5.47 -15.20 -22.40
C LEU A 132 -6.52 -16.32 -22.21
N HIS A 133 -6.87 -16.63 -20.96
CA HIS A 133 -7.61 -17.86 -20.68
C HIS A 133 -9.12 -17.76 -20.93
N SER A 134 -9.69 -16.55 -21.00
CA SER A 134 -11.14 -16.35 -21.16
C SER A 134 -11.65 -16.71 -22.55
N THR A 135 -10.79 -16.63 -23.57
CA THR A 135 -11.13 -16.93 -24.96
C THR A 135 -10.87 -18.39 -25.34
N TRP A 136 -10.09 -19.10 -24.53
CA TRP A 136 -9.63 -20.45 -24.84
C TRP A 136 -10.69 -21.53 -24.59
N LYS A 137 -10.82 -22.43 -25.57
CA LYS A 137 -11.53 -23.71 -25.44
C LYS A 137 -10.61 -24.77 -24.86
N ASP A 138 -11.18 -25.89 -24.42
CA ASP A 138 -10.46 -26.98 -23.73
C ASP A 138 -9.23 -27.52 -24.47
N PRO A 139 -9.20 -27.65 -25.81
CA PRO A 139 -8.00 -28.09 -26.52
C PRO A 139 -6.82 -27.13 -26.34
N VAL A 140 -7.07 -25.82 -26.41
CA VAL A 140 -6.03 -24.78 -26.25
C VAL A 140 -5.54 -24.73 -24.81
N LYS A 141 -6.48 -24.82 -23.84
CA LYS A 141 -6.13 -24.90 -22.41
C LYS A 141 -5.24 -26.12 -22.13
N THR A 142 -5.57 -27.27 -22.70
CA THR A 142 -4.79 -28.51 -22.54
C THR A 142 -3.39 -28.35 -23.12
N LEU A 143 -3.28 -27.78 -24.32
CA LEU A 143 -1.99 -27.52 -24.97
C LEU A 143 -1.13 -26.55 -24.13
N TYR A 144 -1.71 -25.45 -23.63
CA TYR A 144 -0.99 -24.52 -22.76
C TYR A 144 -0.51 -25.18 -21.47
N VAL A 145 -1.34 -26.01 -20.83
CA VAL A 145 -0.96 -26.75 -19.62
C VAL A 145 0.24 -27.66 -19.90
N GLN A 146 0.24 -28.38 -21.02
CA GLN A 146 1.36 -29.24 -21.42
C GLN A 146 2.64 -28.44 -21.66
N ARG A 147 2.54 -27.30 -22.36
CA ARG A 147 3.68 -26.40 -22.61
C ARG A 147 4.25 -25.83 -21.32
N LEU A 148 3.38 -25.28 -20.47
CA LEU A 148 3.78 -24.75 -19.17
C LEU A 148 4.41 -25.83 -18.29
N GLN A 149 3.98 -27.09 -18.42
CA GLN A 149 4.52 -28.20 -17.63
C GLN A 149 5.92 -28.60 -18.08
N ALA A 150 6.26 -28.33 -19.35
CA ALA A 150 7.58 -28.51 -19.93
C ALA A 150 8.56 -27.37 -19.59
N THR A 151 8.14 -26.37 -18.80
CA THR A 151 9.02 -25.29 -18.37
C THR A 151 10.17 -25.84 -17.54
N ASP A 152 11.39 -25.60 -17.98
CA ASP A 152 12.56 -25.71 -17.12
C ASP A 152 12.57 -24.52 -16.14
N ILE A 153 12.59 -24.83 -14.85
CA ILE A 153 12.58 -23.83 -13.78
C ILE A 153 13.98 -23.62 -13.19
N ASP A 154 15.02 -24.24 -13.77
CA ASP A 154 16.39 -23.96 -13.35
C ASP A 154 16.70 -22.46 -13.46
N GLY A 155 17.36 -21.92 -12.44
CA GLY A 155 17.59 -20.49 -12.29
C GLY A 155 16.38 -19.64 -11.84
N LEU A 156 15.16 -20.20 -11.75
CA LEU A 156 14.00 -19.47 -11.22
C LEU A 156 13.83 -19.71 -9.72
N SER A 157 13.59 -18.63 -8.97
CA SER A 157 13.25 -18.69 -7.54
C SER A 157 11.75 -19.01 -7.33
N ILE A 158 11.23 -20.03 -8.01
CA ILE A 158 9.84 -20.49 -7.92
C ILE A 158 9.75 -21.99 -7.60
N PRO A 159 8.73 -22.42 -6.86
CA PRO A 159 8.46 -23.84 -6.65
C PRO A 159 7.95 -24.49 -7.95
N PRO A 160 7.95 -25.83 -8.04
CA PRO A 160 7.42 -26.55 -9.20
C PRO A 160 6.04 -26.04 -9.63
N VAL A 161 5.92 -25.71 -10.92
CA VAL A 161 4.73 -25.09 -11.48
C VAL A 161 3.59 -26.11 -11.52
N ARG A 162 2.56 -25.89 -10.70
CA ARG A 162 1.35 -26.73 -10.69
C ARG A 162 0.41 -26.32 -11.81
N THR A 163 0.74 -26.71 -13.04
CA THR A 163 0.06 -26.27 -14.28
C THR A 163 -1.43 -26.59 -14.32
N ASN A 164 -1.81 -27.81 -13.95
CA ASN A 164 -3.21 -28.22 -13.83
C ASN A 164 -3.97 -27.32 -12.85
N TYR A 165 -3.37 -26.98 -11.71
CA TYR A 165 -3.97 -26.07 -10.74
C TYR A 165 -4.13 -24.66 -11.32
N ILE A 166 -3.11 -24.13 -12.01
CA ILE A 166 -3.14 -22.80 -12.63
C ILE A 166 -4.32 -22.70 -13.61
N MET A 167 -4.51 -23.72 -14.45
CA MET A 167 -5.61 -23.72 -15.42
C MET A 167 -6.97 -24.00 -14.78
N GLN A 168 -7.06 -24.93 -13.84
CA GLN A 168 -8.30 -25.26 -13.12
C GLN A 168 -8.85 -24.05 -12.34
N TYR A 169 -7.97 -23.26 -11.72
CA TYR A 169 -8.32 -22.11 -10.91
C TYR A 169 -7.94 -20.78 -11.58
N ALA A 170 -8.02 -20.72 -12.91
CA ALA A 170 -7.56 -19.56 -13.69
C ALA A 170 -8.14 -18.21 -13.21
N ASN A 171 -9.38 -18.17 -12.72
CA ASN A 171 -10.01 -16.95 -12.21
C ASN A 171 -9.57 -16.53 -10.78
N SER A 172 -8.92 -17.43 -10.04
CA SER A 172 -8.66 -17.30 -8.60
C SER A 172 -7.18 -17.44 -8.25
N LEU A 173 -6.29 -17.14 -9.19
CA LEU A 173 -4.85 -17.14 -8.93
C LEU A 173 -4.47 -16.03 -7.94
N ILE A 174 -3.56 -16.33 -7.03
CA ILE A 174 -2.94 -15.37 -6.11
C ILE A 174 -1.57 -14.94 -6.62
N GLY A 175 -0.95 -13.97 -5.93
CA GLY A 175 0.33 -13.38 -6.34
C GLY A 175 1.41 -14.41 -6.67
N ARG A 176 1.54 -15.48 -5.86
CA ARG A 176 2.51 -16.55 -6.11
C ARG A 176 2.33 -17.25 -7.46
N GLN A 177 1.10 -17.63 -7.85
CA GLN A 177 0.91 -18.28 -9.15
C GLN A 177 1.05 -17.27 -10.30
N LEU A 178 0.57 -16.04 -10.12
CA LEU A 178 0.70 -15.00 -11.13
C LEU A 178 2.18 -14.62 -11.38
N LYS A 179 3.02 -14.67 -10.34
CA LYS A 179 4.48 -14.51 -10.45
C LYS A 179 5.11 -15.62 -11.30
N ALA A 180 4.70 -16.87 -11.09
CA ALA A 180 5.16 -17.98 -11.96
C ALA A 180 4.65 -17.81 -13.41
N VAL A 181 3.39 -17.39 -13.58
CA VAL A 181 2.79 -17.15 -14.90
C VAL A 181 3.50 -16.04 -15.65
N ILE A 182 3.84 -14.90 -15.03
CA ILE A 182 4.51 -13.82 -15.77
C ILE A 182 5.96 -14.17 -16.13
N GLN A 183 6.67 -14.92 -15.28
CA GLN A 183 8.04 -15.34 -15.55
C GLN A 183 8.16 -16.34 -16.71
N THR A 184 7.12 -17.14 -16.95
CA THR A 184 7.19 -18.31 -17.84
C THR A 184 6.19 -18.26 -19.00
N GLY A 185 5.10 -17.52 -18.84
CA GLY A 185 3.95 -17.54 -19.74
C GLY A 185 4.29 -17.12 -21.15
N VAL A 186 5.10 -16.07 -21.33
CA VAL A 186 5.46 -15.54 -22.67
C VAL A 186 6.09 -16.59 -23.60
N PHE A 187 6.78 -17.59 -23.06
CA PHE A 187 7.37 -18.68 -23.84
C PHE A 187 6.34 -19.69 -24.35
N HIS A 188 5.19 -19.77 -23.68
CA HIS A 188 4.18 -20.81 -23.93
C HIS A 188 2.93 -20.30 -24.63
N THR A 189 2.75 -18.97 -24.65
CA THR A 189 1.56 -18.33 -25.23
C THR A 189 1.62 -18.16 -26.74
N HIS A 190 2.78 -18.38 -27.39
CA HIS A 190 3.08 -17.98 -28.77
C HIS A 190 1.94 -18.18 -29.78
N ASP A 191 1.85 -19.20 -30.58
CA ASP A 191 0.71 -19.47 -31.49
C ASP A 191 -0.69 -19.71 -30.83
N LEU A 192 -0.89 -19.39 -29.55
CA LEU A 192 -2.15 -19.57 -28.81
C LEU A 192 -2.97 -18.29 -28.67
N VAL A 193 -2.39 -17.14 -28.98
CA VAL A 193 -3.05 -15.83 -29.00
C VAL A 193 -2.69 -15.07 -30.27
N ASP A 194 -3.45 -14.02 -30.58
CA ASP A 194 -3.09 -13.13 -31.68
C ASP A 194 -1.84 -12.28 -31.38
N ASN A 195 -1.34 -11.62 -32.42
CA ASN A 195 -0.11 -10.84 -32.35
C ASN A 195 -0.18 -9.68 -31.33
N ALA A 196 -1.35 -9.05 -31.15
CA ALA A 196 -1.51 -7.92 -30.24
C ALA A 196 -1.44 -8.39 -28.77
N HIS A 197 -2.12 -9.48 -28.46
CA HIS A 197 -2.04 -10.12 -27.15
C HIS A 197 -0.62 -10.65 -26.88
N TYR A 198 0.01 -11.28 -27.87
CA TYR A 198 1.39 -11.75 -27.73
C TYR A 198 2.38 -10.61 -27.49
N ALA A 199 2.25 -9.49 -28.22
CA ALA A 199 3.03 -8.28 -28.00
C ALA A 199 2.84 -7.73 -26.59
N THR A 200 1.61 -7.74 -26.07
CA THR A 200 1.30 -7.32 -24.70
C THR A 200 1.97 -8.23 -23.67
N TRP A 201 1.97 -9.55 -23.87
CA TRP A 201 2.68 -10.48 -22.98
C TRP A 201 4.19 -10.20 -22.92
N LYS A 202 4.81 -9.91 -24.07
CA LYS A 202 6.23 -9.52 -24.11
C LYS A 202 6.47 -8.21 -23.35
N ALA A 203 5.70 -7.17 -23.64
CA ALA A 203 5.87 -5.87 -22.99
C ALA A 203 5.68 -5.94 -21.47
N VAL A 204 4.69 -6.69 -20.98
CA VAL A 204 4.48 -6.88 -19.54
C VAL A 204 5.56 -7.77 -18.92
N GLY A 205 6.06 -8.77 -19.65
CA GLY A 205 7.20 -9.59 -19.23
C GLY A 205 8.46 -8.76 -19.03
N ASP A 206 8.79 -7.90 -19.99
CA ASP A 206 9.95 -6.99 -19.93
C ASP A 206 9.81 -6.01 -18.75
N LEU A 207 8.64 -5.38 -18.60
CA LEU A 207 8.36 -4.50 -17.46
C LEU A 207 8.50 -5.25 -16.12
N ALA A 208 7.95 -6.46 -16.02
CA ALA A 208 8.05 -7.25 -14.79
C ALA A 208 9.51 -7.64 -14.46
N ALA A 209 10.34 -7.91 -15.47
CA ALA A 209 11.76 -8.19 -15.27
C ALA A 209 12.49 -6.97 -14.68
N LEU A 210 12.23 -5.77 -15.20
CA LEU A 210 12.80 -4.52 -14.67
C LEU A 210 12.35 -4.27 -13.23
N LEU A 211 11.06 -4.45 -12.91
CA LEU A 211 10.53 -4.11 -11.59
C LEU A 211 10.99 -5.00 -10.44
N TRP A 212 11.46 -6.22 -10.73
CA TRP A 212 11.92 -7.19 -9.72
C TRP A 212 13.44 -7.27 -9.58
N VAL A 213 14.14 -6.14 -9.78
CA VAL A 213 15.58 -6.03 -9.50
C VAL A 213 15.86 -5.75 -8.02
N PRO A 214 16.92 -6.33 -7.44
CA PRO A 214 17.32 -6.04 -6.06
C PRO A 214 18.13 -4.75 -5.92
N GLU A 215 18.82 -4.33 -6.97
CA GLU A 215 19.78 -3.22 -6.99
C GLU A 215 19.66 -2.48 -8.34
N ILE A 216 19.94 -1.17 -8.33
CA ILE A 216 19.93 -0.29 -9.50
C ILE A 216 21.31 0.37 -9.58
N ASP A 217 22.07 0.06 -10.62
CA ASP A 217 23.44 0.58 -10.80
C ASP A 217 23.45 2.02 -11.31
N ASP A 218 22.64 2.31 -12.32
CA ASP A 218 22.47 3.64 -12.91
C ASP A 218 20.99 4.04 -12.86
N MET A 219 20.67 4.99 -11.97
CA MET A 219 19.31 5.43 -11.71
C MET A 219 18.68 6.13 -12.91
N ASP A 220 19.44 6.93 -13.65
CA ASP A 220 18.90 7.71 -14.75
C ASP A 220 18.61 6.82 -15.95
N GLN A 221 19.56 5.96 -16.31
CA GLN A 221 19.38 4.97 -17.38
C GLN A 221 18.22 4.02 -17.04
N TYR A 222 18.18 3.49 -15.82
CA TYR A 222 17.10 2.60 -15.39
C TYR A 222 15.73 3.28 -15.46
N CYS A 223 15.63 4.55 -15.05
CA CYS A 223 14.37 5.29 -15.15
C CYS A 223 13.93 5.53 -16.59
N ASP A 224 14.86 5.76 -17.51
CA ASP A 224 14.55 5.92 -18.92
C ASP A 224 14.12 4.60 -19.57
N ASP A 225 14.79 3.50 -19.26
CA ASP A 225 14.38 2.15 -19.67
C ASP A 225 12.99 1.80 -19.12
N LEU A 226 12.73 2.16 -17.87
CA LEU A 226 11.44 1.93 -17.23
C LEU A 226 10.32 2.74 -17.90
N LYS A 227 10.56 4.01 -18.26
CA LYS A 227 9.58 4.81 -19.03
C LYS A 227 9.26 4.16 -20.37
N ILE A 228 10.27 3.64 -21.08
CA ILE A 228 10.08 2.94 -22.36
C ILE A 228 9.26 1.67 -22.14
N ALA A 229 9.59 0.85 -21.15
CA ALA A 229 8.85 -0.37 -20.83
C ALA A 229 7.39 -0.07 -20.46
N VAL A 230 7.14 0.97 -19.66
CA VAL A 230 5.80 1.43 -19.31
C VAL A 230 5.04 1.89 -20.55
N ALA A 231 5.65 2.71 -21.42
CA ALA A 231 5.04 3.17 -22.66
C ALA A 231 4.65 1.99 -23.57
N ASN A 232 5.55 1.00 -23.72
CA ASN A 232 5.29 -0.21 -24.50
C ASN A 232 4.10 -1.00 -23.95
N VAL A 233 3.97 -1.13 -22.62
CA VAL A 233 2.80 -1.78 -22.00
C VAL A 233 1.53 -1.01 -22.29
N LEU A 234 1.54 0.31 -22.12
CA LEU A 234 0.34 1.15 -22.31
C LEU A 234 -0.13 1.18 -23.76
N ASP A 235 0.80 1.29 -24.71
CA ASP A 235 0.50 1.24 -26.14
C ASP A 235 -0.02 -0.16 -26.52
N ALA A 236 0.60 -1.25 -26.06
CA ALA A 236 0.13 -2.61 -26.34
C ALA A 236 -1.27 -2.91 -25.78
N PHE A 237 -1.59 -2.42 -24.57
CA PHE A 237 -2.96 -2.52 -24.03
C PHE A 237 -3.96 -1.68 -24.83
N SER A 238 -3.54 -0.52 -25.33
CA SER A 238 -4.39 0.37 -26.12
C SER A 238 -4.70 -0.21 -27.50
N ASP A 239 -3.77 -0.94 -28.10
CA ASP A 239 -3.97 -1.66 -29.35
C ASP A 239 -5.00 -2.78 -29.23
N ILE A 240 -5.13 -3.40 -28.05
CA ILE A 240 -6.17 -4.40 -27.76
C ILE A 240 -7.52 -3.71 -27.52
N ASP A 241 -7.56 -2.77 -26.58
CA ASP A 241 -8.77 -2.04 -26.21
C ASP A 241 -8.41 -0.69 -25.55
N PRO A 242 -8.56 0.44 -26.26
CA PRO A 242 -8.18 1.75 -25.73
C PRO A 242 -9.05 2.17 -24.53
N SER A 243 -10.24 1.59 -24.34
CA SER A 243 -11.09 1.90 -23.18
C SER A 243 -10.43 1.51 -21.86
N LYS A 244 -9.46 0.57 -21.87
CA LYS A 244 -8.76 0.15 -20.66
C LYS A 244 -7.95 1.26 -20.03
N MET A 245 -7.46 2.21 -20.82
CA MET A 245 -6.72 3.37 -20.29
C MET A 245 -7.57 4.22 -19.33
N ILE A 246 -8.88 4.26 -19.54
CA ILE A 246 -9.82 5.04 -18.72
C ILE A 246 -10.40 4.16 -17.60
N LEU A 247 -10.72 2.89 -17.90
CA LEU A 247 -11.44 2.01 -16.97
C LEU A 247 -10.54 1.28 -15.96
N LYS A 248 -9.24 1.15 -16.24
CA LYS A 248 -8.30 0.40 -15.39
C LYS A 248 -7.27 1.34 -14.78
N ILE A 249 -7.58 1.83 -13.58
CA ILE A 249 -6.69 2.72 -12.82
C ILE A 249 -5.24 2.19 -12.68
N LYS A 250 -5.06 0.86 -12.56
CA LYS A 250 -3.73 0.25 -12.43
C LYS A 250 -2.83 0.47 -13.65
N LEU A 251 -3.39 0.68 -14.84
CA LEU A 251 -2.61 1.04 -16.03
C LEU A 251 -2.11 2.48 -15.93
N HIS A 252 -2.98 3.42 -15.51
CA HIS A 252 -2.55 4.80 -15.24
C HIS A 252 -1.44 4.85 -14.18
N LEU A 253 -1.58 4.02 -13.13
CA LEU A 253 -0.58 3.95 -12.06
C LEU A 253 0.83 3.63 -12.56
N LEU A 254 1.00 2.85 -13.65
CA LEU A 254 2.33 2.54 -14.19
C LEU A 254 3.14 3.77 -14.58
N THR A 255 2.48 4.87 -14.94
CA THR A 255 3.15 6.11 -15.34
C THR A 255 3.95 6.77 -14.21
N HIS A 256 3.66 6.43 -12.95
CA HIS A 256 4.36 6.96 -11.77
C HIS A 256 5.54 6.09 -11.32
N LEU A 257 5.76 4.91 -11.93
CA LEU A 257 6.84 4.00 -11.56
C LEU A 257 8.24 4.65 -11.59
N PRO A 258 8.62 5.47 -12.60
CA PRO A 258 9.93 6.13 -12.59
C PRO A 258 10.13 7.09 -11.43
N ASP A 259 9.07 7.81 -11.04
CA ASP A 259 9.14 8.77 -9.92
C ASP A 259 9.26 8.04 -8.58
N ASP A 260 8.51 6.94 -8.41
CA ASP A 260 8.63 6.07 -7.24
C ASP A 260 10.02 5.44 -7.14
N VAL A 261 10.57 4.93 -8.25
CA VAL A 261 11.91 4.34 -8.25
C VAL A 261 12.97 5.37 -7.88
N ARG A 262 12.90 6.61 -8.40
CA ARG A 262 13.84 7.66 -8.01
C ARG A 262 13.78 7.96 -6.52
N ARG A 263 12.59 7.87 -5.94
CA ARG A 263 12.33 8.26 -4.56
C ARG A 263 12.65 7.16 -3.55
N PHE A 264 12.36 5.91 -3.90
CA PHE A 264 12.46 4.75 -3.00
C PHE A 264 13.54 3.75 -3.39
N GLY A 265 14.13 3.88 -4.58
CA GLY A 265 15.03 2.88 -5.14
C GLY A 265 14.28 1.65 -5.69
N PRO A 266 14.88 0.45 -5.62
CA PRO A 266 14.24 -0.77 -6.11
C PRO A 266 12.89 -1.04 -5.43
N LEU A 267 11.82 -1.17 -6.22
CA LEU A 267 10.45 -1.29 -5.67
C LEU A 267 10.19 -2.59 -4.91
N ILE A 268 11.03 -3.60 -5.08
CA ILE A 268 10.97 -4.83 -4.28
C ILE A 268 11.15 -4.56 -2.78
N SER A 269 11.86 -3.49 -2.42
CA SER A 269 12.13 -3.11 -1.03
C SER A 269 10.92 -2.49 -0.32
N VAL A 270 9.97 -1.93 -1.09
CA VAL A 270 8.74 -1.29 -0.59
C VAL A 270 7.49 -2.14 -0.82
N ALA A 271 7.64 -3.34 -1.39
CA ALA A 271 6.54 -4.27 -1.62
C ALA A 271 5.87 -4.70 -0.30
N THR A 272 4.54 -4.73 -0.26
CA THR A 272 3.80 -5.01 0.99
C THR A 272 3.58 -6.49 1.26
N GLU A 273 4.09 -7.38 0.40
CA GLU A 273 3.91 -8.83 0.54
C GLU A 273 4.36 -9.34 1.94
N ILE A 274 5.44 -8.77 2.49
CA ILE A 274 5.93 -9.10 3.83
C ILE A 274 4.93 -8.67 4.91
N PHE A 275 4.34 -7.47 4.78
CA PHE A 275 3.33 -6.97 5.71
C PHE A 275 2.02 -7.76 5.61
N GLU A 276 1.60 -8.15 4.40
CA GLU A 276 0.41 -8.98 4.21
C GLU A 276 0.59 -10.40 4.74
N ALA A 277 1.80 -10.96 4.65
CA ALA A 277 2.12 -12.24 5.27
C ALA A 277 1.91 -12.18 6.81
N PHE A 278 2.08 -11.01 7.42
CA PHE A 278 1.82 -10.80 8.84
C PHE A 278 0.33 -10.96 9.23
N ASN A 279 -0.60 -10.83 8.28
CA ASN A 279 -2.02 -11.14 8.53
C ASN A 279 -2.25 -12.58 8.97
N ALA A 280 -1.36 -13.52 8.61
CA ALA A 280 -1.42 -14.88 9.13
C ALA A 280 -1.10 -14.93 10.64
N VAL A 281 -0.09 -14.16 11.08
CA VAL A 281 0.29 -14.04 12.50
C VAL A 281 -0.83 -13.38 13.30
N PHE A 282 -1.41 -12.28 12.77
CA PHE A 282 -2.55 -11.60 13.39
C PHE A 282 -3.73 -12.55 13.61
N ARG A 283 -4.09 -13.34 12.58
CA ARG A 283 -5.15 -14.34 12.68
C ARG A 283 -4.82 -15.44 13.69
N ALA A 284 -3.58 -15.92 13.73
CA ALA A 284 -3.16 -16.93 14.70
C ALA A 284 -3.28 -16.43 16.15
N ALA A 285 -2.90 -15.17 16.42
CA ALA A 285 -3.08 -14.55 17.73
C ALA A 285 -4.56 -14.49 18.15
N SER A 286 -5.46 -14.29 17.20
CA SER A 286 -6.91 -14.32 17.45
C SER A 286 -7.43 -15.73 17.72
N VAL A 287 -7.10 -16.71 16.86
CA VAL A 287 -7.60 -18.09 16.94
C VAL A 287 -7.32 -18.74 18.30
N LEU A 288 -6.16 -18.44 18.88
CA LEU A 288 -5.71 -18.98 20.15
C LEU A 288 -6.17 -18.16 21.38
N SER A 289 -7.01 -17.14 21.20
CA SER A 289 -7.58 -16.34 22.29
C SER A 289 -8.92 -16.91 22.79
N ASN A 290 -9.49 -16.31 23.84
CA ASN A 290 -10.84 -16.66 24.32
C ASN A 290 -11.97 -16.00 23.51
N HIS A 291 -11.62 -15.18 22.51
CA HIS A 291 -12.54 -14.47 21.60
C HIS A 291 -13.51 -13.47 22.25
N HIS A 292 -13.37 -13.16 23.55
CA HIS A 292 -14.23 -12.17 24.21
C HIS A 292 -13.84 -10.72 23.84
N ALA A 293 -12.55 -10.48 23.60
CA ALA A 293 -12.05 -9.17 23.16
C ALA A 293 -10.87 -9.37 22.19
N PRO A 294 -11.12 -9.82 20.94
CA PRO A 294 -10.06 -10.20 20.00
C PRO A 294 -9.01 -9.11 19.78
N SER A 295 -9.43 -7.84 19.65
CA SER A 295 -8.50 -6.71 19.47
C SER A 295 -7.50 -6.58 20.62
N ARG A 296 -7.99 -6.65 21.87
CA ARG A 296 -7.16 -6.57 23.08
C ARG A 296 -6.22 -7.76 23.19
N ASP A 297 -6.71 -8.95 22.91
CA ASP A 297 -5.95 -10.19 23.07
C ASP A 297 -4.84 -10.27 22.02
N ILE A 298 -5.13 -9.89 20.78
CA ILE A 298 -4.12 -9.77 19.72
C ILE A 298 -3.08 -8.72 20.07
N ALA A 299 -3.49 -7.53 20.52
CA ALA A 299 -2.57 -6.46 20.91
C ALA A 299 -1.61 -6.92 22.01
N ARG A 300 -2.12 -7.59 23.05
CA ARG A 300 -1.29 -8.15 24.14
C ARG A 300 -0.33 -9.23 23.67
N GLN A 301 -0.80 -10.12 22.79
CA GLN A 301 0.01 -11.20 22.25
C GLN A 301 1.17 -10.66 21.41
N LEU A 302 0.88 -9.72 20.50
CA LEU A 302 1.90 -9.08 19.67
C LEU A 302 2.88 -8.24 20.52
N ALA A 303 2.38 -7.49 21.51
CA ALA A 303 3.23 -6.75 22.43
C ALA A 303 4.18 -7.67 23.22
N SER A 304 3.69 -8.86 23.62
CA SER A 304 4.53 -9.85 24.32
C SER A 304 5.60 -10.45 23.40
N GLN A 305 5.26 -10.72 22.13
CA GLN A 305 6.21 -11.22 21.13
C GLN A 305 7.31 -10.21 20.82
N GLU A 306 6.93 -8.96 20.54
CA GLU A 306 7.89 -7.88 20.29
C GLU A 306 8.70 -7.54 21.55
N GLY A 307 8.09 -7.55 22.73
CA GLY A 307 8.79 -7.39 24.00
C GLY A 307 9.86 -8.47 24.21
N ALA A 308 9.52 -9.74 24.01
CA ALA A 308 10.48 -10.85 24.10
C ALA A 308 11.62 -10.72 23.08
N ARG A 309 11.30 -10.34 21.84
CA ARG A 309 12.30 -10.08 20.80
C ARG A 309 13.23 -8.92 21.16
N SER A 310 12.67 -7.83 21.67
CA SER A 310 13.38 -6.63 22.12
C SER A 310 14.37 -6.98 23.23
N LEU A 311 13.91 -7.70 24.27
CA LEU A 311 14.75 -8.20 25.35
C LEU A 311 15.89 -9.11 24.84
N ALA A 312 15.57 -10.00 23.90
CA ALA A 312 16.54 -10.91 23.30
C ALA A 312 17.61 -10.21 22.45
N LEU A 313 17.24 -9.11 21.80
CA LEU A 313 18.15 -8.23 21.05
C LEU A 313 18.97 -7.30 21.95
N GLY A 314 18.65 -7.24 23.25
CA GLY A 314 19.34 -6.38 24.20
C GLY A 314 19.05 -4.89 23.99
N THR A 315 17.88 -4.57 23.43
CA THR A 315 17.41 -3.19 23.31
C THR A 315 17.34 -2.50 24.67
N LEU A 316 17.35 -1.17 24.63
CA LEU A 316 17.20 -0.35 25.82
C LEU A 316 15.72 0.02 26.00
N TRP A 317 15.24 -0.01 27.24
CA TRP A 317 13.96 0.58 27.63
C TRP A 317 14.19 1.60 28.75
N PHE A 318 13.40 2.66 28.77
CA PHE A 318 13.44 3.65 29.83
C PHE A 318 12.67 3.12 31.04
N ASP A 319 13.35 3.02 32.18
CA ASP A 319 12.71 2.68 33.45
C ASP A 319 12.38 3.97 34.21
N ALA A 320 11.09 4.28 34.33
CA ALA A 320 10.61 5.48 34.98
C ALA A 320 10.91 5.52 36.49
N GLN A 321 11.21 4.37 37.12
CA GLN A 321 11.53 4.34 38.56
C GLN A 321 13.00 4.70 38.83
N SER A 322 13.92 4.23 38.00
CA SER A 322 15.34 4.59 38.09
C SER A 322 15.71 5.83 37.28
N GLU A 323 14.80 6.32 36.43
CA GLU A 323 15.05 7.39 35.44
C GLU A 323 16.21 7.09 34.48
N GLU A 324 16.52 5.80 34.28
CA GLU A 324 17.64 5.34 33.47
C GLU A 324 17.20 4.41 32.33
N TRP A 325 17.98 4.39 31.26
CA TRP A 325 17.83 3.41 30.18
C TRP A 325 18.46 2.09 30.59
N GLN A 326 17.64 1.06 30.72
CA GLN A 326 18.06 -0.28 31.12
C GLN A 326 18.02 -1.25 29.94
N SER A 327 18.78 -2.33 30.03
CA SER A 327 18.71 -3.45 29.09
C SER A 327 18.61 -4.77 29.83
N ALA A 328 18.30 -5.84 29.09
CA ALA A 328 18.26 -7.18 29.65
C ALA A 328 19.59 -7.55 30.32
N GLY A 329 19.52 -8.21 31.48
CA GLY A 329 20.71 -8.60 32.22
C GLY A 329 21.64 -9.53 31.41
N PRO A 330 22.94 -9.60 31.75
CA PRO A 330 23.94 -10.36 30.98
C PRO A 330 23.56 -11.83 30.77
N SER A 331 22.87 -12.46 31.72
CA SER A 331 22.44 -13.86 31.62
C SER A 331 21.39 -14.08 30.53
N VAL A 332 20.47 -13.14 30.33
CA VAL A 332 19.43 -13.22 29.27
C VAL A 332 20.08 -13.07 27.90
N LYS A 333 20.99 -12.09 27.75
CA LYS A 333 21.76 -11.89 26.50
C LYS A 333 22.60 -13.13 26.16
N ARG A 334 23.32 -13.69 27.13
CA ARG A 334 24.11 -14.92 26.97
C ARG A 334 23.25 -16.14 26.66
N PHE A 335 22.09 -16.28 27.29
CA PHE A 335 21.16 -17.38 26.99
C PHE A 335 20.73 -17.33 25.53
N MET A 336 20.40 -16.15 25.03
CA MET A 336 20.06 -15.96 23.62
C MET A 336 21.23 -16.32 22.71
N ASP A 337 22.46 -15.89 23.06
CA ASP A 337 23.67 -16.25 22.32
C ASP A 337 23.93 -17.76 22.26
N ALA A 338 23.63 -18.46 23.35
CA ALA A 338 23.80 -19.90 23.47
C ALA A 338 22.69 -20.73 22.78
N GLN A 339 21.61 -20.11 22.29
CA GLN A 339 20.45 -20.82 21.71
C GLN A 339 20.21 -20.42 20.24
N PRO A 340 20.96 -20.99 19.28
CA PRO A 340 20.83 -20.68 17.85
C PRO A 340 19.43 -20.96 17.29
N ASN A 341 18.77 -22.02 17.77
CA ASN A 341 17.42 -22.37 17.34
C ASN A 341 16.40 -21.32 17.77
N LEU A 342 16.52 -20.80 19.00
CA LEU A 342 15.63 -19.77 19.51
C LEU A 342 15.86 -18.44 18.78
N LYS A 343 17.12 -18.09 18.49
CA LYS A 343 17.46 -16.96 17.61
C LYS A 343 16.83 -17.12 16.23
N LYS A 344 16.92 -18.31 15.63
CA LYS A 344 16.32 -18.60 14.32
C LYS A 344 14.78 -18.47 14.36
N MET A 345 14.12 -18.98 15.41
CA MET A 345 12.67 -18.85 15.58
C MET A 345 12.22 -17.39 15.75
N MET A 346 13.05 -16.54 16.36
CA MET A 346 12.77 -15.11 16.50
C MET A 346 13.31 -14.24 15.35
N GLY A 347 13.82 -14.85 14.27
CA GLY A 347 14.33 -14.14 13.10
C GLY A 347 15.60 -13.31 13.38
N LEU A 348 16.43 -13.75 14.32
CA LEU A 348 17.64 -13.04 14.81
C LEU A 348 18.97 -13.60 14.27
N ASN A 349 18.95 -14.34 13.15
CA ASN A 349 20.19 -14.86 12.57
C ASN A 349 21.12 -13.72 12.14
N ALA A 350 22.43 -13.95 12.23
CA ALA A 350 23.46 -12.99 11.86
C ALA A 350 23.19 -12.43 10.45
N ARG A 351 22.97 -11.12 10.38
CA ARG A 351 22.99 -10.38 9.11
C ARG A 351 24.42 -10.48 8.55
N PRO A 352 24.61 -10.57 7.21
CA PRO A 352 25.93 -10.38 6.63
C PRO A 352 26.50 -9.03 7.11
N ASP A 353 27.80 -8.99 7.43
CA ASP A 353 28.51 -7.91 8.14
C ASP A 353 28.38 -6.50 7.53
N SER A 354 27.85 -6.39 6.30
CA SER A 354 27.59 -5.14 5.58
C SER A 354 26.71 -4.13 6.33
N LEU A 355 25.65 -4.57 7.03
CA LEU A 355 24.70 -3.68 7.72
C LEU A 355 25.17 -3.20 9.10
N ARG A 356 26.08 -3.93 9.75
CA ARG A 356 26.69 -3.50 11.03
C ARG A 356 27.47 -2.19 10.84
N SER A 357 28.16 -2.06 9.72
CA SER A 357 28.96 -0.88 9.37
C SER A 357 28.13 0.39 9.12
N GLN A 358 26.83 0.28 8.84
CA GLN A 358 25.93 1.43 8.69
C GLN A 358 25.33 1.88 10.03
N GLN A 359 24.97 0.94 10.91
CA GLN A 359 24.47 1.28 12.25
C GLN A 359 25.58 1.86 13.15
N GLU A 360 26.81 1.37 13.04
CA GLU A 360 27.97 1.94 13.74
C GLU A 360 28.34 3.34 13.22
N ARG A 361 28.14 3.61 11.93
CA ARG A 361 28.30 4.96 11.35
C ARG A 361 27.23 5.94 11.85
N LEU A 362 25.98 5.51 11.96
CA LEU A 362 24.89 6.32 12.51
C LEU A 362 25.06 6.59 14.01
N ALA A 363 25.60 5.66 14.78
CA ALA A 363 25.92 5.86 16.20
C ALA A 363 27.11 6.80 16.44
N SER A 364 28.01 6.96 15.46
CA SER A 364 29.15 7.89 15.51
C SER A 364 28.78 9.35 15.20
N GLN A 365 27.57 9.59 14.67
CA GLN A 365 27.02 10.92 14.49
C GLN A 365 26.13 11.24 15.70
N GLY A 366 26.56 12.21 16.52
CA GLY A 366 25.94 12.54 17.81
C GLY A 366 24.44 12.90 17.76
N PRO A 367 23.81 13.08 18.93
CA PRO A 367 22.37 13.05 19.07
C PRO A 367 21.74 14.34 18.54
N SER A 368 21.15 14.30 17.36
CA SER A 368 20.22 15.34 16.90
C SER A 368 19.17 14.77 15.94
N VAL A 369 18.51 13.69 16.32
CA VAL A 369 17.15 13.39 15.85
C VAL A 369 16.41 12.64 16.96
N LYS A 370 15.55 13.34 17.70
CA LYS A 370 14.51 12.69 18.52
C LYS A 370 13.51 12.06 17.56
N LEU A 371 13.70 10.79 17.23
CA LEU A 371 12.63 9.93 16.74
C LEU A 371 11.75 9.59 17.96
N LEU A 372 10.69 10.39 18.14
CA LEU A 372 9.57 10.03 19.00
C LEU A 372 8.78 8.93 18.28
N LEU A 373 8.62 7.81 18.98
CA LEU A 373 7.75 6.69 18.63
C LEU A 373 6.29 7.12 18.46
#